data_AF-D3HR17-F1
#
_entry.id   AF-D3HR17-F1
#
_cell.length_a   1.000
_cell.length_b   1.000
_cell.length_c   1.000
_cell.angle_alpha   90.00
_cell.angle_beta   90.00
_cell.angle_gamma   90.00
#
_symmetry.space_group_name_H-M   'P 1'
#
loop_
_entity.id
_entity.type
_entity.pdbx_description
1 polymer ?
#
loop_
_entity_poly.entity_id
_entity_poly.type
_entity_poly.pdbx_seq_one_letter_code
_entity_poly.pdbx_strand_id
1 'polypeptide(L)'
;MDTNIELNAMNPSESRSNEEIGTTDEVVNATSEDVYKYQKISLLIPKLITTIEQIEMLDQNTEMNIELKKSRKRLASIVIDNTSPNAEDIKEFTDSLSSALYGLSTGMSLIDMRGMIPEKKNRAVDLFADISLIQEDIVKLAS
;
A
#
# COMPACT_ATOMS: atom_id res chain seq x y z
N MET A 1 56.19 -27.22 -47.23
CA MET A 1 55.46 -26.83 -48.44
C MET A 1 54.02 -27.31 -48.28
N ASP A 2 53.25 -26.44 -47.63
CA ASP A 2 51.86 -26.07 -47.86
C ASP A 2 50.81 -27.16 -48.15
N THR A 3 50.15 -27.59 -47.07
CA THR A 3 48.77 -28.08 -47.08
C THR A 3 47.82 -26.92 -46.74
N ASN A 4 47.23 -26.30 -47.75
CA ASN A 4 46.04 -25.44 -47.60
C ASN A 4 44.82 -26.27 -48.00
N ILE A 5 44.08 -26.77 -47.01
CA ILE A 5 42.73 -27.30 -47.20
C ILE A 5 41.80 -26.30 -46.50
N GLU A 6 41.15 -25.46 -47.30
CA GLU A 6 40.10 -24.56 -46.87
C GLU A 6 38.86 -25.37 -46.45
N LEU A 7 38.56 -25.33 -45.15
CA LEU A 7 37.31 -25.82 -44.57
C LEU A 7 36.21 -24.77 -44.80
N ASN A 8 35.49 -24.90 -45.90
CA ASN A 8 34.22 -24.20 -46.05
C ASN A 8 33.18 -24.84 -45.12
N ALA A 9 32.80 -24.06 -44.10
CA ALA A 9 31.82 -24.43 -43.09
C ALA A 9 30.45 -24.74 -43.72
N MET A 10 29.92 -25.90 -43.31
CA MET A 10 28.57 -26.36 -43.56
C MET A 10 27.54 -25.32 -43.11
N ASN A 11 26.68 -24.92 -44.02
CA ASN A 11 25.34 -24.44 -43.68
C ASN A 11 24.41 -25.66 -43.68
N PRO A 12 23.73 -25.95 -42.57
CA PRO A 12 22.38 -26.47 -42.70
C PRO A 12 21.40 -25.77 -41.76
N SER A 13 20.30 -25.37 -42.39
CA SER A 13 18.95 -25.38 -41.83
C SER A 13 18.58 -24.25 -40.89
N GLU A 14 17.99 -23.21 -41.50
CA GLU A 14 16.92 -22.42 -40.89
C GLU A 14 15.89 -23.34 -40.24
N SER A 15 16.03 -23.58 -38.94
CA SER A 15 14.94 -24.06 -38.10
C SER A 15 14.30 -22.82 -37.49
N ARG A 16 13.15 -22.44 -38.06
CA ARG A 16 12.21 -21.51 -37.44
C ARG A 16 11.69 -22.15 -36.17
N SER A 17 12.26 -21.78 -35.03
CA SER A 17 11.62 -21.96 -33.73
C SER A 17 10.91 -20.65 -33.38
N ASN A 18 9.75 -20.42 -34.01
CA ASN A 18 8.73 -19.57 -33.40
C ASN A 18 8.13 -20.38 -32.24
N GLU A 19 8.82 -20.41 -31.11
CA GLU A 19 8.12 -20.55 -29.84
C GLU A 19 7.70 -19.13 -29.46
N GLU A 20 6.57 -18.69 -30.02
CA GLU A 20 5.73 -17.72 -29.33
C GLU A 20 5.38 -18.37 -27.99
N ILE A 21 6.17 -18.07 -26.96
CA ILE A 21 5.74 -18.21 -25.58
C ILE A 21 4.61 -17.21 -25.46
N GLY A 22 3.40 -17.69 -25.74
CA GLY A 22 2.17 -17.03 -25.33
C GLY A 22 2.15 -17.03 -23.80
N THR A 23 2.89 -16.13 -23.18
CA THR A 23 2.46 -15.54 -21.93
C THR A 23 1.21 -14.76 -22.31
N THR A 24 0.07 -15.43 -22.32
CA THR A 24 -1.18 -14.74 -22.02
C THR A 24 -1.00 -14.18 -20.63
N ASP A 25 -0.38 -13.00 -20.54
CA ASP A 25 -0.60 -12.09 -19.45
C ASP A 25 -2.10 -11.88 -19.47
N GLU A 26 -2.82 -12.63 -18.63
CA GLU A 26 -4.19 -12.29 -18.32
C GLU A 26 -4.11 -10.88 -17.76
N VAL A 27 -4.44 -9.91 -18.61
CA VAL A 27 -4.66 -8.53 -18.19
C VAL A 27 -5.89 -8.60 -17.30
N VAL A 28 -5.67 -8.85 -16.01
CA VAL A 28 -6.70 -8.78 -15.00
C VAL A 28 -7.13 -7.33 -14.97
N ASN A 29 -8.26 -7.03 -15.61
CA ASN A 29 -8.85 -5.71 -15.56
C ASN A 29 -9.57 -5.53 -14.23
N ALA A 30 -9.38 -4.38 -13.58
CA ALA A 30 -10.14 -4.04 -12.38
C ALA A 30 -11.64 -4.00 -12.71
N THR A 31 -12.47 -4.55 -11.83
CA THR A 31 -13.92 -4.40 -12.00
C THR A 31 -14.35 -2.97 -11.64
N SER A 32 -15.52 -2.54 -12.13
CA SER A 32 -16.08 -1.24 -11.73
C SER A 32 -16.33 -1.14 -10.22
N GLU A 33 -16.57 -2.27 -9.56
CA GLU A 33 -16.70 -2.33 -8.10
C GLU A 33 -15.36 -2.09 -7.41
N ASP A 34 -14.27 -2.71 -7.89
CA ASP A 34 -12.93 -2.51 -7.34
C ASP A 34 -12.49 -1.05 -7.46
N VAL A 35 -12.73 -0.44 -8.63
CA VAL A 35 -12.45 0.99 -8.87
C VAL A 35 -13.27 1.86 -7.92
N TYR A 36 -14.55 1.56 -7.73
CA TYR A 36 -15.41 2.28 -6.79
C TYR A 36 -14.89 2.17 -5.34
N LYS A 37 -14.51 0.96 -4.90
CA LYS A 37 -13.94 0.71 -3.57
C LYS A 37 -12.63 1.47 -3.37
N TYR A 38 -11.71 1.39 -4.33
CA TYR A 38 -10.47 2.19 -4.34
C TYR A 38 -10.77 3.67 -4.14
N GLN A 39 -11.65 4.25 -4.97
CA GLN A 39 -11.95 5.69 -4.90
C GLN A 39 -12.55 6.09 -3.55
N LYS A 40 -13.45 5.27 -2.99
CA LYS A 40 -14.07 5.55 -1.68
C LYS A 40 -13.07 5.48 -0.54
N ILE A 41 -12.21 4.46 -0.52
CA ILE A 41 -11.20 4.29 0.52
C ILE A 41 -10.13 5.39 0.41
N SER A 42 -9.70 5.75 -0.80
CA SER A 42 -8.76 6.84 -1.05
C SER A 42 -9.18 8.18 -0.43
N LEU A 43 -10.48 8.48 -0.40
CA LEU A 43 -11.02 9.69 0.23
C LEU A 43 -10.90 9.69 1.77
N LEU A 44 -10.75 8.53 2.40
CA LEU A 44 -10.62 8.41 3.85
C LEU A 44 -9.16 8.60 4.33
N ILE A 45 -8.19 8.32 3.47
CA ILE A 45 -6.75 8.35 3.80
C ILE A 45 -6.29 9.72 4.32
N PRO A 46 -6.63 10.87 3.69
CA PRO A 46 -6.22 12.18 4.20
C PRO A 46 -6.74 12.45 5.62
N LYS A 47 -8.01 12.11 5.89
CA LYS A 47 -8.59 12.28 7.23
C LYS A 47 -7.86 11.40 8.25
N LEU A 48 -7.57 10.15 7.89
CA LEU A 48 -6.82 9.22 8.76
C LEU A 48 -5.43 9.76 9.09
N ILE A 49 -4.69 10.27 8.09
CA ILE A 49 -3.38 10.90 8.28
C ILE A 49 -3.49 12.05 9.28
N THR A 50 -4.42 12.99 9.07
CA THR A 50 -4.61 14.14 9.97
C THR A 50 -4.96 13.71 11.40
N THR A 51 -5.79 12.69 11.57
CA THR A 51 -6.13 12.17 12.92
C THR A 51 -4.91 11.58 13.61
N ILE A 52 -4.07 10.84 12.88
CA ILE A 52 -2.81 10.29 13.42
C ILE A 52 -1.84 11.42 13.81
N GLU A 53 -1.70 12.45 12.97
CA GLU A 53 -0.88 13.63 13.29
C GLU A 53 -1.32 14.29 14.60
N GLN A 54 -2.63 14.43 14.81
CA GLN A 54 -3.15 15.00 16.04
C GLN A 54 -2.80 14.13 17.27
N ILE A 55 -2.83 12.80 17.13
CA ILE A 55 -2.39 11.89 18.21
C ILE A 55 -0.89 12.06 18.46
N GLU A 56 -0.06 12.12 17.41
CA GLU A 56 1.38 12.37 17.53
C GLU A 56 1.70 13.67 18.28
N MET A 57 0.83 14.68 18.17
CA MET A 57 0.99 15.98 18.87
C MET A 57 0.58 15.94 20.35
N LEU A 58 -0.26 14.98 20.76
CA LEU A 58 -0.67 14.84 22.16
C LEU A 58 0.45 14.28 23.03
N ASP A 59 1.26 13.39 22.46
CA ASP A 59 2.30 12.65 23.18
C ASP A 59 3.73 13.09 22.82
N GLN A 60 4.47 13.54 23.83
CA GLN A 60 5.89 13.93 23.71
C GLN A 60 6.86 12.78 24.03
N ASN A 61 6.39 11.58 24.38
CA ASN A 61 7.27 10.43 24.58
C ASN A 61 7.79 9.90 23.24
N THR A 62 9.12 9.89 23.10
CA THR A 62 9.82 9.75 21.82
C THR A 62 9.68 8.36 21.17
N GLU A 63 9.52 7.30 21.96
CA GLU A 63 9.41 5.91 21.47
C GLU A 63 8.01 5.52 21.00
N MET A 64 6.96 5.95 21.72
CA MET A 64 5.55 5.71 21.38
C MET A 64 5.18 6.27 19.99
N ASN A 65 5.92 7.29 19.58
CA ASN A 65 5.69 8.06 18.37
C ASN A 65 6.32 7.40 17.11
N ILE A 66 7.20 6.40 17.25
CA ILE A 66 7.93 5.85 16.09
C ILE A 66 7.03 5.02 15.17
N GLU A 67 6.25 4.09 15.71
CA GLU A 67 5.37 3.23 14.88
C GLU A 67 4.18 4.02 14.29
N LEU A 68 3.63 4.99 15.04
CA LEU A 68 2.62 5.91 14.52
C LEU A 68 3.17 6.76 13.37
N LYS A 69 4.35 7.35 13.52
CA LYS A 69 5.04 8.10 12.46
C LYS A 69 5.31 7.24 11.23
N LYS A 70 5.75 5.99 11.43
CA LYS A 70 5.98 5.05 10.32
C LYS A 70 4.67 4.74 9.59
N SER A 71 3.60 4.43 10.32
CA SER A 71 2.27 4.19 9.75
C SER A 71 1.78 5.41 8.96
N ARG A 72 1.85 6.62 9.55
CA ARG A 72 1.49 7.86 8.86
C ARG A 72 2.29 8.07 7.58
N LYS A 73 3.60 7.85 7.61
CA LYS A 73 4.45 7.95 6.41
C LYS A 73 4.04 6.96 5.33
N ARG A 74 3.67 5.73 5.70
CA ARG A 74 3.15 4.73 4.76
C ARG A 74 1.80 5.15 4.17
N LEU A 75 0.88 5.68 4.99
CA LEU A 75 -0.39 6.23 4.49
C LEU A 75 -0.15 7.39 3.52
N ALA A 76 0.78 8.30 3.84
CA ALA A 76 1.12 9.44 3.01
C ALA A 76 1.82 9.07 1.70
N SER A 77 2.39 7.86 1.59
CA SER A 77 2.96 7.35 0.34
C SER A 77 1.96 6.61 -0.55
N ILE A 78 0.73 6.38 -0.08
CA ILE A 78 -0.30 5.73 -0.90
C ILE A 78 -0.74 6.72 -1.99
N VAL A 79 -0.73 6.25 -3.24
CA VAL A 79 -1.29 6.99 -4.38
C VAL A 79 -2.81 6.95 -4.28
N ILE A 80 -3.44 8.12 -4.11
CA ILE A 80 -4.89 8.28 -3.88
C ILE A 80 -5.62 9.12 -4.93
N ASP A 81 -4.87 9.75 -5.83
CA ASP A 81 -5.37 10.68 -6.86
C ASP A 81 -5.55 10.01 -8.23
N ASN A 82 -5.32 8.69 -8.33
CA ASN A 82 -5.58 7.94 -9.55
C ASN A 82 -7.09 7.83 -9.79
N THR A 83 -7.58 8.55 -10.80
CA THR A 83 -9.01 8.59 -11.13
C THR A 83 -9.49 7.37 -11.94
N SER A 84 -8.57 6.64 -12.57
CA SER A 84 -8.85 5.46 -13.40
C SER A 84 -7.86 4.33 -13.10
N PRO A 85 -7.84 3.80 -11.87
CA PRO A 85 -6.87 2.78 -11.46
C PRO A 85 -7.12 1.46 -12.20
N ASN A 86 -6.03 0.83 -12.63
CA ASN A 86 -6.05 -0.55 -13.14
C ASN A 86 -5.95 -1.56 -11.98
N ALA A 87 -5.97 -2.86 -12.26
CA ALA A 87 -5.92 -3.87 -11.19
C ALA A 87 -4.58 -3.89 -10.42
N GLU A 88 -3.47 -3.56 -11.07
CA GLU A 88 -2.16 -3.46 -10.43
C GLU A 88 -2.13 -2.28 -9.46
N ASP A 89 -2.64 -1.12 -9.87
CA ASP A 89 -2.79 0.07 -9.01
C ASP A 89 -3.61 -0.26 -7.75
N ILE A 90 -4.74 -0.96 -7.92
CA ILE A 90 -5.63 -1.35 -6.82
C ILE A 90 -4.96 -2.36 -5.89
N LYS A 91 -4.19 -3.30 -6.46
CA LYS A 91 -3.43 -4.27 -5.67
C LYS A 91 -2.35 -3.57 -4.84
N GLU A 92 -1.54 -2.71 -5.46
CA GLU A 92 -0.49 -1.95 -4.77
C GLU A 92 -1.08 -1.06 -3.66
N PHE A 93 -2.21 -0.41 -3.96
CA PHE A 93 -2.97 0.38 -2.99
C PHE A 93 -3.39 -0.46 -1.78
N THR A 94 -3.98 -1.64 -2.02
CA THR A 94 -4.49 -2.52 -0.97
C THR A 94 -3.36 -3.10 -0.11
N ASP A 95 -2.25 -3.49 -0.73
CA ASP A 95 -1.04 -3.98 -0.05
C ASP A 95 -0.45 -2.88 0.86
N SER A 96 -0.33 -1.65 0.32
CA SER A 96 0.18 -0.50 1.05
C SER A 96 -0.73 -0.07 2.20
N LEU A 97 -2.04 -0.03 1.96
CA LEU A 97 -3.04 0.30 2.98
C LEU A 97 -3.02 -0.70 4.12
N SER A 98 -3.01 -2.00 3.80
CA SER A 98 -2.98 -3.07 4.81
C SER A 98 -1.74 -2.96 5.71
N SER A 99 -0.57 -2.74 5.12
CA SER A 99 0.69 -2.51 5.84
C SER A 99 0.65 -1.26 6.74
N ALA A 100 0.03 -0.19 6.25
CA ALA A 100 -0.10 1.05 6.98
C ALA A 100 -1.06 0.92 8.18
N LEU A 101 -2.22 0.28 7.98
CA LEU A 101 -3.21 0.02 9.03
C LEU A 101 -2.69 -0.95 10.10
N TYR A 102 -1.91 -1.95 9.72
CA TYR A 102 -1.22 -2.83 10.68
C TYR A 102 -0.24 -2.04 11.56
N GLY A 103 0.57 -1.17 10.95
CA GLY A 103 1.46 -0.27 11.67
C GLY A 103 0.70 0.68 12.61
N LEU A 104 -0.47 1.16 12.19
CA LEU A 104 -1.33 2.02 13.00
C LEU A 104 -1.81 1.30 14.25
N SER A 105 -2.38 0.10 14.09
CA SER A 105 -2.85 -0.72 15.20
C SER A 105 -1.73 -1.02 16.20
N THR A 106 -0.53 -1.32 15.70
CA THR A 106 0.65 -1.53 16.54
C THR A 106 1.01 -0.25 17.31
N GLY A 107 1.12 0.88 16.62
CA GLY A 107 1.43 2.18 17.24
C GLY A 107 0.41 2.60 18.29
N MET A 108 -0.88 2.41 18.02
CA MET A 108 -1.96 2.70 18.97
C MET A 108 -1.89 1.82 20.23
N SER A 109 -1.54 0.54 20.10
CA SER A 109 -1.43 -0.37 21.24
C SER A 109 -0.32 0.01 22.24
N LEU A 110 0.66 0.78 21.78
CA LEU A 110 1.77 1.27 22.60
C LEU A 110 1.40 2.54 23.36
N ILE A 111 0.24 3.15 23.09
CA ILE A 111 -0.14 4.42 23.70
C ILE A 111 -0.55 4.23 25.16
N ASP A 112 0.30 4.72 26.08
CA ASP A 112 -0.03 4.75 27.50
C ASP A 112 -0.84 5.99 27.88
N MET A 113 -2.15 5.81 28.00
CA MET A 113 -3.09 6.85 28.45
C MET A 113 -3.06 7.10 29.96
N ARG A 114 -2.38 6.28 30.78
CA ARG A 114 -2.39 6.41 32.25
C ARG A 114 -1.56 7.60 32.73
N GLY A 115 -0.48 7.92 32.01
CA GLY A 115 0.38 9.06 32.29
C GLY A 115 -0.11 10.40 31.71
N MET A 116 -1.20 10.40 30.94
CA MET A 116 -1.72 11.61 30.30
C MET A 116 -2.55 12.46 31.26
N ILE A 117 -2.39 13.79 31.17
CA ILE A 117 -3.30 14.73 31.84
C ILE A 117 -4.73 14.58 31.28
N PRO A 118 -5.78 14.84 32.07
CA PRO A 118 -7.17 14.55 31.70
C PRO A 118 -7.60 15.14 30.36
N GLU A 119 -7.20 16.36 30.03
CA GLU A 119 -7.56 17.04 28.79
C GLU A 119 -6.98 16.34 27.56
N LYS A 120 -5.70 15.96 27.63
CA LYS A 120 -5.03 15.20 26.57
C LYS A 120 -5.60 13.81 26.43
N LYS A 121 -5.93 13.16 27.55
CA LYS A 121 -6.54 11.83 27.56
C LYS A 121 -7.89 11.83 26.87
N ASN A 122 -8.77 12.79 27.19
CA ASN A 122 -10.07 12.91 26.54
C ASN A 122 -9.90 13.13 25.02
N ARG A 123 -9.00 14.04 24.63
CA ARG A 123 -8.69 14.26 23.22
C ARG A 123 -8.15 13.02 22.53
N ALA A 124 -7.29 12.24 23.18
CA ALA A 124 -6.77 10.98 22.63
C ALA A 124 -7.90 9.95 22.42
N VAL A 125 -8.83 9.83 23.37
CA VAL A 125 -10.00 8.95 23.25
C VAL A 125 -10.87 9.34 22.05
N ASP A 126 -11.15 10.63 21.86
CA ASP A 126 -11.92 11.12 20.72
C ASP A 126 -11.23 10.77 19.39
N LEU A 127 -9.92 10.98 19.30
CA LEU A 127 -9.14 10.68 18.10
C LEU A 127 -9.06 9.16 17.83
N PHE A 128 -9.00 8.32 18.86
CA PHE A 128 -9.07 6.86 18.69
C PHE A 128 -10.44 6.39 18.21
N ALA A 129 -11.52 7.04 18.67
CA ALA A 129 -12.85 6.78 18.16
C ALA A 129 -12.94 7.17 16.66
N ASP A 130 -12.41 8.33 16.29
CA ASP A 130 -12.34 8.75 14.88
C ASP A 130 -11.56 7.76 14.01
N ILE A 131 -10.41 7.26 14.48
CA ILE A 131 -9.66 6.22 13.76
C ILE A 131 -10.48 4.95 13.61
N SER A 132 -11.12 4.50 14.69
CA SER A 132 -11.89 3.25 14.69
C SER A 132 -13.05 3.32 13.68
N LEU A 133 -13.75 4.44 13.62
CA LEU A 133 -14.82 4.67 12.64
C LEU A 133 -14.28 4.65 11.20
N ILE A 134 -13.15 5.31 10.94
CA ILE A 134 -12.52 5.29 9.61
C ILE A 134 -12.09 3.87 9.23
N GLN A 135 -11.48 3.12 10.16
CA GLN A 135 -11.09 1.73 9.91
C GLN A 135 -12.29 0.83 9.63
N GLU A 136 -13.40 1.03 10.35
CA GLU A 136 -14.65 0.31 10.11
C GLU A 136 -15.21 0.61 8.71
N ASP A 137 -15.21 1.87 8.29
CA ASP A 137 -15.65 2.26 6.95
C ASP A 137 -14.77 1.64 5.85
N ILE A 138 -13.45 1.59 6.07
CA ILE A 138 -12.51 0.92 5.15
C ILE A 138 -12.83 -0.58 5.06
N VAL A 139 -13.03 -1.25 6.20
CA VAL A 139 -13.34 -2.69 6.23
C VAL A 139 -14.66 -2.99 5.52
N LYS A 140 -15.71 -2.19 5.74
CA LYS A 140 -17.00 -2.34 5.05
C LYS A 140 -16.87 -2.19 3.54
N LEU A 141 -16.00 -1.29 3.08
CA LEU A 141 -15.74 -1.09 1.65
C LEU A 141 -14.86 -2.20 1.06
N ALA A 142 -13.99 -2.83 1.86
CA ALA A 142 -13.12 -3.93 1.42
C ALA A 142 -13.79 -5.31 1.48
N SER A 143 -14.97 -5.41 2.10
CA SER A 143 -15.80 -6.63 2.18
C SER A 143 -16.53 -6.91 0.86
#